data_AF-X1AHY3-F1
#
_entry.id   AF-X1AHY3-F1
#
_cell.length_a   1.000
_cell.length_b   1.000
_cell.length_c   1.000
_cell.angle_alpha   90.00
_cell.angle_beta   90.00
_cell.angle_gamma   90.00
#
_symmetry.space_group_name_H-M   'P 1'
#
loop_
_entity.id
_entity.type
_entity.pdbx_description
1 polymer ?
#
loop_
_entity_poly.entity_id
_entity_poly.type
_entity_poly.pdbx_seq_one_letter_code
_entity_poly.pdbx_strand_id
1 'polypeptide(L)'
;MLSNKIKALSEIRDKWTRVTPGRTEDYKLGIKNPRRDWEEETSAARDNWKAGIDAAAAKGLFEKGVAAAGTKKWQEKALKKGPGRFAEGVYIAGPDYEKGFARYHAAIERTDLGPRFPRRDPRNIERVKAIVNALIAEKVGG
;
A
#
# COMPACT_ATOMS: atom_id res chain seq x y z
N MET A 1 -6.86 -33.74 -35.27
CA MET A 1 -6.79 -32.92 -34.03
C MET A 1 -8.04 -32.04 -33.97
N LEU A 2 -8.82 -32.12 -32.88
CA LEU A 2 -9.92 -31.18 -32.64
C LEU A 2 -9.32 -29.85 -32.19
N SER A 3 -9.38 -28.82 -33.05
CA SER A 3 -8.97 -27.46 -32.68
C SER A 3 -10.07 -26.86 -31.79
N ASN A 4 -9.69 -26.47 -30.57
CA ASN A 4 -10.61 -25.82 -29.65
C ASN A 4 -11.00 -24.44 -30.22
N LYS A 5 -12.28 -24.23 -30.55
CA LYS A 5 -12.76 -23.00 -31.20
C LYS A 5 -12.95 -21.89 -30.16
N ILE A 6 -11.86 -21.22 -29.80
CA ILE A 6 -11.89 -20.00 -28.96
C ILE A 6 -12.02 -18.75 -29.84
N LYS A 7 -12.70 -17.73 -29.32
CA LYS A 7 -12.77 -16.40 -29.95
C LYS A 7 -11.39 -15.77 -30.06
N ALA A 8 -11.23 -14.86 -31.02
CA ALA A 8 -10.01 -14.06 -31.12
C ALA A 8 -9.74 -13.28 -29.82
N LEU A 9 -8.46 -13.15 -29.45
CA LEU A 9 -8.06 -12.46 -28.21
C LEU A 9 -8.55 -11.00 -28.17
N SER A 10 -8.56 -10.32 -29.32
CA SER A 10 -9.11 -8.96 -29.46
C SER A 10 -10.58 -8.91 -29.12
N GLU A 11 -11.40 -9.84 -29.62
CA GLU A 11 -12.83 -9.90 -29.29
C GLU A 11 -13.08 -10.14 -27.81
N ILE A 12 -12.26 -10.98 -27.18
CA ILE A 12 -12.34 -11.24 -25.73
C ILE A 12 -11.99 -9.98 -24.95
N ARG A 13 -10.88 -9.30 -25.31
CA ARG A 13 -10.48 -8.01 -24.73
C ARG A 13 -11.59 -6.97 -24.88
N ASP A 14 -12.12 -6.80 -26.08
CA ASP A 14 -13.09 -5.75 -26.41
C ASP A 14 -14.41 -5.96 -25.68
N LYS A 15 -14.87 -7.22 -25.59
CA LYS A 15 -16.00 -7.57 -24.73
C LYS A 15 -15.71 -7.21 -23.28
N TRP A 16 -14.58 -7.65 -22.74
CA TRP A 16 -14.22 -7.39 -21.33
C TRP A 16 -14.15 -5.90 -21.02
N THR A 17 -13.50 -5.09 -21.86
CA THR A 17 -13.40 -3.64 -21.65
C THR A 17 -14.75 -2.94 -21.75
N ARG A 18 -15.67 -3.43 -22.58
CA ARG A 18 -17.00 -2.85 -22.76
C ARG A 18 -17.96 -3.20 -21.62
N VAL A 19 -17.94 -4.43 -21.14
CA VAL A 19 -18.98 -4.92 -20.21
C VAL A 19 -18.60 -4.78 -18.73
N THR A 20 -17.33 -4.89 -18.37
CA THR A 20 -16.90 -4.88 -16.96
C THR A 20 -17.16 -3.56 -16.25
N PRO A 21 -16.91 -2.37 -16.87
CA PRO A 21 -17.21 -1.09 -16.22
C PRO A 21 -18.69 -0.90 -15.84
N GLY A 22 -19.61 -1.50 -16.60
CA GLY A 22 -21.05 -1.48 -16.32
C GLY A 22 -21.46 -2.24 -15.05
N ARG A 23 -20.54 -2.97 -14.40
CA ARG A 23 -20.77 -3.75 -13.18
C ARG A 23 -20.27 -3.06 -11.90
N THR A 24 -20.11 -1.73 -11.95
CA THR A 24 -19.62 -0.95 -10.80
C THR A 24 -20.55 -1.07 -9.60
N GLU A 25 -21.87 -1.16 -9.80
CA GLU A 25 -22.82 -1.37 -8.70
C GLU A 25 -22.73 -2.78 -8.11
N ASP A 26 -22.55 -3.81 -8.92
CA ASP A 26 -22.30 -5.18 -8.42
C ASP A 26 -21.03 -5.23 -7.56
N TYR A 27 -19.96 -4.55 -7.98
CA TYR A 27 -18.74 -4.40 -7.20
C TYR A 27 -19.00 -3.75 -5.84
N LYS A 28 -19.76 -2.63 -5.81
CA LYS A 28 -20.12 -1.96 -4.54
C LYS A 28 -20.99 -2.83 -3.64
N LEU A 29 -21.97 -3.53 -4.19
CA LEU A 29 -22.85 -4.43 -3.44
C LEU A 29 -22.07 -5.60 -2.84
N GLY A 30 -21.11 -6.16 -3.57
CA GLY A 30 -20.24 -7.23 -3.07
C GLY A 30 -19.35 -6.80 -1.91
N ILE A 31 -18.88 -5.54 -1.89
CA ILE A 31 -18.14 -4.99 -0.75
C ILE A 31 -19.06 -4.76 0.46
N LYS A 32 -20.26 -4.22 0.23
CA LYS A 32 -21.20 -3.90 1.31
C LYS A 32 -21.85 -5.13 1.94
N ASN A 33 -22.03 -6.20 1.17
CA ASN A 33 -22.72 -7.43 1.60
C ASN A 33 -21.91 -8.66 1.19
N PRO A 34 -20.72 -8.88 1.78
CA PRO A 34 -19.89 -10.00 1.39
C PRO A 34 -20.56 -11.32 1.85
N ARG A 35 -20.47 -12.36 1.02
CA ARG A 35 -21.04 -13.69 1.36
C ARG A 35 -20.35 -14.36 2.54
N ARG A 36 -19.08 -14.02 2.75
CA ARG A 36 -18.24 -14.43 3.87
C ARG A 36 -17.47 -13.20 4.31
N ASP A 37 -17.26 -13.06 5.61
CA ASP A 37 -16.53 -11.92 6.13
C ASP A 37 -15.09 -11.89 5.57
N TRP A 38 -14.62 -10.69 5.23
CA TRP A 38 -13.31 -10.53 4.61
C TRP A 38 -12.18 -10.76 5.62
N GLU A 39 -12.30 -10.27 6.84
CA GLU A 39 -11.26 -10.38 7.87
C GLU A 39 -11.10 -11.83 8.32
N GLU A 40 -12.22 -12.51 8.59
CA GLU A 40 -12.25 -13.91 9.02
C GLU A 40 -11.60 -14.83 7.98
N GLU A 41 -12.05 -14.76 6.72
CA GLU A 41 -11.53 -15.63 5.66
C GLU A 41 -10.06 -15.31 5.32
N THR A 42 -9.69 -14.02 5.32
CA THR A 42 -8.31 -13.61 5.04
C THR A 42 -7.37 -14.10 6.14
N SER A 43 -7.79 -13.99 7.39
CA SER A 43 -7.00 -14.45 8.54
C SER A 43 -6.84 -15.97 8.55
N ALA A 44 -7.92 -16.72 8.26
CA ALA A 44 -7.89 -18.17 8.13
C ALA A 44 -6.97 -18.65 6.98
N ALA A 45 -6.81 -17.84 5.93
CA ALA A 45 -5.98 -18.16 4.78
C ALA A 45 -4.47 -17.88 4.97
N ARG A 46 -4.02 -17.43 6.15
CA ARG A 46 -2.62 -17.05 6.44
C ARG A 46 -1.60 -18.10 5.99
N ASP A 47 -1.83 -19.37 6.33
CA ASP A 47 -0.84 -20.42 6.06
C ASP A 47 -0.79 -20.78 4.57
N ASN A 48 -1.92 -20.72 3.88
CA ASN A 48 -1.98 -20.85 2.42
C ASN A 48 -1.25 -19.71 1.72
N TRP A 49 -1.44 -18.47 2.19
CA TRP A 49 -0.72 -17.31 1.68
C TRP A 49 0.79 -17.49 1.86
N LYS A 50 1.24 -17.90 3.05
CA LYS A 50 2.66 -18.15 3.33
C LYS A 50 3.24 -19.21 2.40
N ALA A 51 2.59 -20.38 2.29
CA ALA A 51 3.06 -21.46 1.42
C ALA A 51 3.18 -21.01 -0.04
N GLY A 52 2.23 -20.19 -0.52
CA GLY A 52 2.26 -19.62 -1.87
C GLY A 52 3.43 -18.66 -2.09
N ILE A 53 3.69 -17.77 -1.12
CA ILE A 53 4.82 -16.83 -1.18
C ILE A 53 6.15 -17.58 -1.14
N ASP A 54 6.31 -18.56 -0.25
CA ASP A 54 7.54 -19.36 -0.14
C ASP A 54 7.82 -20.10 -1.46
N ALA A 55 6.80 -20.71 -2.07
CA ALA A 55 6.93 -21.39 -3.35
C ALA A 55 7.26 -20.41 -4.51
N ALA A 56 6.69 -19.21 -4.51
CA ALA A 56 6.98 -18.19 -5.51
C ALA A 56 8.40 -17.63 -5.37
N ALA A 57 8.85 -17.43 -4.14
CA ALA A 57 10.21 -16.99 -3.80
C ALA A 57 11.24 -18.04 -4.23
N ALA A 58 11.02 -19.32 -3.87
CA ALA A 58 11.90 -20.42 -4.28
C ALA A 58 12.02 -20.55 -5.81
N LYS A 59 10.99 -20.17 -6.56
CA LYS A 59 10.97 -20.17 -8.04
C LYS A 59 11.49 -18.86 -8.66
N GLY A 60 11.86 -17.86 -7.86
CA GLY A 60 12.32 -16.56 -8.32
C GLY A 60 11.27 -15.78 -9.12
N LEU A 61 9.97 -15.99 -8.85
CA LEU A 61 8.91 -15.42 -9.69
C LEU A 61 8.80 -13.91 -9.60
N PHE A 62 9.15 -13.33 -8.44
CA PHE A 62 9.15 -11.87 -8.25
C PHE A 62 10.17 -11.20 -9.18
N GLU A 63 11.43 -11.62 -9.14
CA GLU A 63 12.50 -11.08 -9.99
C GLU A 63 12.15 -11.23 -11.48
N LYS A 64 11.71 -12.42 -11.89
CA LYS A 64 11.27 -12.68 -13.27
C LYS A 64 10.14 -11.74 -13.69
N GLY A 65 9.17 -11.49 -12.81
CA GLY A 65 8.09 -10.55 -13.04
C GLY A 65 8.55 -9.09 -13.18
N VAL A 66 9.50 -8.66 -12.34
CA VAL A 66 10.12 -7.33 -12.42
C VAL A 66 10.87 -7.16 -13.73
N ALA A 67 11.70 -8.14 -14.11
CA ALA A 67 12.44 -8.12 -15.37
C ALA A 67 11.50 -8.10 -16.58
N ALA A 68 10.42 -8.89 -16.56
CA ALA A 68 9.43 -8.93 -17.63
C ALA A 68 8.62 -7.63 -17.75
N ALA A 69 8.40 -6.91 -16.65
CA ALA A 69 7.77 -5.60 -16.69
C ALA A 69 8.73 -4.53 -17.20
N GLY A 70 9.94 -4.48 -16.65
CA GLY A 70 10.92 -3.44 -16.90
C GLY A 70 10.48 -2.04 -16.46
N THR A 71 11.41 -1.10 -16.51
CA THR A 71 11.20 0.29 -16.08
C THR A 71 10.08 0.98 -16.86
N LYS A 72 10.03 0.78 -18.19
CA LYS A 72 9.09 1.48 -19.07
C LYS A 72 7.63 1.17 -18.74
N LYS A 73 7.28 -0.12 -18.61
CA LYS A 73 5.91 -0.53 -18.27
C LYS A 73 5.50 0.00 -16.90
N TRP A 74 6.41 -0.03 -15.92
CA TRP A 74 6.17 0.53 -14.61
C TRP A 74 5.89 2.03 -14.69
N GLN A 75 6.76 2.82 -15.33
CA GLN A 75 6.59 4.26 -15.49
C GLN A 75 5.26 4.62 -16.17
N GLU A 76 4.96 3.99 -17.31
CA GLU A 76 3.72 4.27 -18.05
C GLU A 76 2.47 4.01 -17.20
N LYS A 77 2.43 2.88 -16.47
CA LYS A 77 1.25 2.52 -15.66
C LYS A 77 1.16 3.34 -14.37
N ALA A 78 2.29 3.61 -13.73
CA ALA A 78 2.37 4.42 -12.53
C ALA A 78 1.94 5.87 -12.82
N LEU A 79 2.46 6.48 -13.89
CA LEU A 79 2.08 7.85 -14.27
C LEU A 79 0.63 7.96 -14.72
N LYS A 80 0.10 6.94 -15.42
CA LYS A 80 -1.29 6.97 -15.91
C LYS A 80 -2.34 6.84 -14.81
N LYS A 81 -2.06 6.11 -13.72
CA LYS A 81 -3.04 5.78 -12.67
C LYS A 81 -2.71 6.36 -11.30
N GLY A 82 -1.42 6.46 -10.99
CA GLY A 82 -0.88 6.76 -9.68
C GLY A 82 -1.25 8.15 -9.17
N PRO A 83 -1.01 9.24 -9.91
CA PRO A 83 -1.23 10.59 -9.41
C PRO A 83 -2.64 10.84 -8.88
N GLY A 84 -3.67 10.42 -9.63
CA GLY A 84 -5.07 10.57 -9.21
C GLY A 84 -5.41 9.75 -7.98
N ARG A 85 -5.03 8.46 -7.96
CA ARG A 85 -5.29 7.56 -6.82
C ARG A 85 -4.52 7.96 -5.56
N PHE A 86 -3.31 8.50 -5.72
CA PHE A 86 -2.49 8.99 -4.63
C PHE A 86 -3.15 10.20 -3.96
N ALA A 87 -3.52 11.21 -4.75
CA ALA A 87 -4.17 12.41 -4.21
C ALA A 87 -5.50 12.06 -3.52
N GLU A 88 -6.41 11.36 -4.20
CA GLU A 88 -7.70 10.95 -3.63
C GLU A 88 -7.52 10.10 -2.36
N GLY A 89 -6.62 9.12 -2.40
CA GLY A 89 -6.34 8.25 -1.26
C GLY A 89 -5.79 9.01 -0.05
N VAL A 90 -4.89 9.98 -0.25
CA VAL A 90 -4.36 10.82 0.83
C VAL A 90 -5.46 11.67 1.46
N TYR A 91 -6.36 12.27 0.66
CA TYR A 91 -7.48 13.04 1.20
C TYR A 91 -8.42 12.19 2.04
N ILE A 92 -8.74 10.97 1.59
CA ILE A 92 -9.59 10.03 2.34
C ILE A 92 -8.92 9.59 3.64
N ALA A 93 -7.61 9.34 3.61
CA ALA A 93 -6.84 8.81 4.74
C ALA A 93 -6.48 9.85 5.82
N GLY A 94 -6.87 11.12 5.68
CA GLY A 94 -6.55 12.19 6.62
C GLY A 94 -6.86 11.84 8.09
N PRO A 95 -8.07 11.40 8.44
CA PRO A 95 -8.43 11.00 9.81
C PRO A 95 -7.63 9.80 10.32
N ASP A 96 -7.34 8.81 9.46
CA ASP A 96 -6.52 7.64 9.84
C ASP A 96 -5.08 8.05 10.15
N TYR A 97 -4.53 8.99 9.37
CA TYR A 97 -3.21 9.57 9.63
C TYR A 97 -3.21 10.32 10.97
N GLU A 98 -4.18 11.19 11.21
CA GLU A 98 -4.31 11.93 12.47
C GLU A 98 -4.33 10.97 13.66
N LYS A 99 -5.20 9.95 13.62
CA LYS A 99 -5.31 8.93 14.66
C LYS A 99 -4.01 8.16 14.87
N GLY A 100 -3.39 7.70 13.78
CA GLY A 100 -2.14 6.92 13.84
C GLY A 100 -0.94 7.74 14.31
N PHE A 101 -0.91 9.04 13.99
CA PHE A 101 0.17 9.95 14.35
C PHE A 101 0.01 10.57 15.73
N ALA A 102 -1.21 10.60 16.30
CA ALA A 102 -1.52 11.26 17.57
C ALA A 102 -0.55 10.91 18.71
N ARG A 103 -0.15 9.63 18.84
CA ARG A 103 0.78 9.19 19.89
C ARG A 103 2.18 9.80 19.73
N TYR A 104 2.66 9.92 18.50
CA TYR A 104 3.95 10.53 18.18
C TYR A 104 3.90 12.05 18.33
N HIS A 105 2.79 12.68 17.96
CA HIS A 105 2.54 14.10 18.24
C HIS A 105 2.66 14.38 19.73
N ALA A 106 1.97 13.60 20.57
CA ALA A 106 2.01 13.76 22.02
C ALA A 106 3.42 13.49 22.60
N ALA A 107 4.17 12.54 22.05
CA ALA A 107 5.55 12.30 22.44
C ALA A 107 6.47 13.51 22.12
N ILE A 108 6.34 14.07 20.93
CA ILE A 108 7.07 15.29 20.52
C ILE A 108 6.70 16.46 21.43
N GLU A 109 5.41 16.68 21.68
CA GLU A 109 4.89 17.80 22.47
C GLU A 109 5.43 17.80 23.91
N ARG A 110 5.60 16.61 24.51
CA ARG A 110 6.18 16.45 25.85
C ARG A 110 7.71 16.53 25.87
N THR A 111 8.38 16.50 24.72
CA THR A 111 9.84 16.43 24.66
C THR A 111 10.47 17.77 25.04
N ASP A 112 11.25 17.79 26.13
CA ASP A 112 12.13 18.91 26.42
C ASP A 112 13.32 18.91 25.43
N LEU A 113 13.44 20.00 24.68
CA LEU A 113 14.52 20.20 23.71
C LEU A 113 15.77 20.81 24.34
N GLY A 114 15.71 21.23 25.59
CA GLY A 114 16.77 22.00 26.24
C GLY A 114 16.97 23.39 25.60
N PRO A 115 18.09 24.07 25.89
CA PRO A 115 18.35 25.41 25.39
C PRO A 115 18.54 25.44 23.85
N ARG A 116 18.25 26.59 23.25
CA ARG A 116 18.58 26.89 21.85
C ARG A 116 19.80 27.81 21.81
N PHE A 117 20.80 27.42 21.03
CA PHE A 117 22.07 28.14 20.87
C PHE A 117 22.07 28.98 19.57
N PRO A 118 23.04 29.90 19.37
CA PRO A 118 23.14 30.70 18.16
C PRO A 118 23.06 29.89 16.86
N ARG A 119 22.62 30.53 15.78
CA ARG A 119 22.46 29.89 14.47
C ARG A 119 23.76 29.17 14.08
N ARG A 120 23.65 27.89 13.68
CA ARG A 120 24.75 26.97 13.31
C ARG A 120 25.68 26.55 14.45
N ASP A 121 25.36 26.86 15.71
CA ASP A 121 26.05 26.23 16.83
C ASP A 121 25.83 24.71 16.80
N PRO A 122 26.90 23.89 16.86
CA PRO A 122 26.80 22.45 16.73
C PRO A 122 25.92 21.81 17.81
N ARG A 123 25.81 22.41 19.00
CA ARG A 123 25.00 21.87 20.11
C ARG A 123 23.51 21.85 19.81
N ASN A 124 23.03 22.65 18.85
CA ASN A 124 21.63 22.61 18.44
C ASN A 124 21.20 21.24 17.87
N ILE A 125 22.14 20.38 17.47
CA ILE A 125 21.82 19.02 17.00
C ILE A 125 21.22 18.14 18.10
N GLU A 126 21.57 18.38 19.37
CA GLU A 126 21.03 17.60 20.49
C GLU A 126 19.51 17.77 20.63
N ARG A 127 18.95 18.89 20.14
CA ARG A 127 17.50 19.10 20.06
C ARG A 127 16.82 18.13 19.10
N VAL A 128 17.44 17.90 17.93
CA VAL A 128 16.94 16.94 16.94
C VAL A 128 17.03 15.52 17.49
N LYS A 129 18.16 15.20 18.14
CA LYS A 129 18.37 13.92 18.81
C LYS A 129 17.32 13.65 19.88
N ALA A 130 16.93 14.65 20.68
CA ALA A 130 15.86 14.52 21.67
C ALA A 130 14.52 14.11 21.03
N ILE A 131 14.12 14.77 19.93
CA ILE A 131 12.92 14.41 19.15
C ILE A 131 13.01 12.98 18.62
N VAL A 132 14.13 12.61 17.99
CA VAL A 132 14.32 11.27 17.42
C VAL A 132 14.24 10.21 18.51
N ASN A 133 14.87 10.45 19.67
CA ASN A 133 14.81 9.53 20.81
C ASN A 133 13.37 9.35 21.31
N ALA A 134 12.58 10.44 21.40
CA ALA A 134 11.18 10.37 21.79
C ALA A 134 10.34 9.54 20.80
N LEU A 135 10.55 9.74 19.49
CA LEU A 135 9.86 8.97 18.46
C LEU A 135 10.23 7.48 18.47
N ILE A 136 11.51 7.16 18.69
CA ILE A 136 11.98 5.77 18.81
C ILE A 136 11.37 5.11 20.04
N ALA A 137 11.37 5.80 21.19
CA ALA A 137 10.76 5.30 22.42
C ALA A 137 9.28 4.97 22.21
N GLU A 138 8.52 5.86 21.55
CA GLU A 138 7.11 5.66 21.22
C GLU A 138 6.86 4.52 20.20
N LYS A 139 7.83 4.25 19.32
CA LYS A 139 7.73 3.16 18.34
C LYS A 139 7.98 1.79 18.97
N VAL A 140 8.92 1.69 19.91
CA VAL A 140 9.40 0.43 20.50
C VAL A 140 8.68 0.08 21.79
N GLY A 141 8.23 1.08 22.56
CA GLY A 141 7.58 0.90 23.86
C GLY A 141 6.08 0.62 23.82
N GLY A 142 5.45 0.57 22.64
CA GLY A 142 4.02 0.28 22.47
C GLY A 142 3.69 -0.29 21.11
#